data_AF-A0A7C3Q9Q3-F1
#
_entry.id   AF-A0A7C3Q9Q3-F1
#
_cell.length_a   1.000
_cell.length_b   1.000
_cell.length_c   1.000
_cell.angle_alpha   90.00
_cell.angle_beta   90.00
_cell.angle_gamma   90.00
#
_symmetry.space_group_name_H-M   'P 1'
#
loop_
_entity.id
_entity.type
_entity.pdbx_description
1 polymer ?
#
loop_
_entity_poly.entity_id
_entity_poly.type
_entity_poly.pdbx_seq_one_letter_code
_entity_poly.pdbx_strand_id
1 'polypeptide(L)'
;QPVGRSTGAGQSVTFSAFCAGVTPIAYQWQKDGVNISDGGPYSGVLTNSLTVSNITAAEAGMYRCIATNSCGSSPSTAAQLVIGCVADYDDGTGTGTPDGGVTIDDLLYYIQLWRAGNAGADIDDGSSTGVPDGGVTIDDLLYYLVRYDAGC
;
A
#
# COMPACT_ATOMS: atom_id res chain seq x y z
N GLN A 1 2.75 -19.35 -4.44
CA GLN A 1 1.65 -18.37 -4.35
C GLN A 1 2.23 -17.07 -3.82
N PRO A 2 1.85 -15.89 -4.33
CA PRO A 2 2.25 -14.62 -3.73
C PRO A 2 1.60 -14.44 -2.36
N VAL A 3 2.22 -13.63 -1.51
CA VAL A 3 1.76 -13.31 -0.15
C VAL A 3 1.47 -11.83 -0.07
N GLY A 4 0.38 -11.46 0.62
CA GLY A 4 0.00 -10.06 0.83
C GLY A 4 1.10 -9.25 1.53
N ARG A 5 1.11 -7.95 1.31
CA ARG A 5 2.10 -7.01 1.84
C ARG A 5 1.41 -5.76 2.34
N SER A 6 1.92 -5.21 3.44
CA SER A 6 1.63 -3.85 3.90
C SER A 6 2.93 -3.05 3.86
N THR A 7 2.89 -1.84 3.30
CA THR A 7 4.07 -0.98 3.16
C THR A 7 3.66 0.49 3.12
N GLY A 8 4.58 1.40 3.41
CA GLY A 8 4.34 2.83 3.30
C GLY A 8 4.52 3.36 1.88
N ALA A 9 4.00 4.56 1.61
CA ALA A 9 4.26 5.25 0.36
C ALA A 9 5.77 5.50 0.13
N GLY A 10 6.19 5.52 -1.13
CA GLY A 10 7.59 5.65 -1.57
C GLY A 10 8.43 4.37 -1.39
N GLN A 11 7.93 3.35 -0.70
CA GLN A 11 8.63 2.07 -0.54
C GLN A 11 8.53 1.21 -1.80
N SER A 12 9.25 0.10 -1.79
CA SER A 12 9.18 -0.92 -2.84
C SER A 12 8.84 -2.29 -2.25
N VAL A 13 8.06 -3.09 -2.95
CA VAL A 13 7.72 -4.47 -2.58
C VAL A 13 7.95 -5.42 -3.73
N THR A 14 8.24 -6.67 -3.40
CA THR A 14 8.37 -7.75 -4.37
C THR A 14 7.37 -8.86 -4.06
N PHE A 15 6.58 -9.22 -5.07
CA PHE A 15 5.73 -10.41 -5.07
C PHE A 15 6.42 -11.52 -5.85
N SER A 16 6.34 -12.74 -5.34
CA SER A 16 6.90 -13.91 -6.01
C SER A 16 5.84 -14.99 -6.21
N ALA A 17 5.80 -15.56 -7.40
CA ALA A 17 4.90 -16.65 -7.75
C ALA A 17 5.70 -17.77 -8.41
N PHE A 18 5.66 -18.95 -7.81
CA PHE A 18 6.29 -20.14 -8.37
C PHE A 18 5.23 -21.07 -8.95
N CYS A 19 5.48 -21.56 -10.17
CA CYS A 19 4.68 -22.58 -10.83
C CYS A 19 5.57 -23.79 -11.14
N ALA A 20 5.14 -24.98 -10.69
CA ALA A 20 5.75 -26.23 -11.09
C ALA A 20 5.01 -26.79 -12.31
N GLY A 21 5.73 -27.32 -13.30
CA GLY A 21 5.12 -27.91 -14.48
C GLY A 21 6.08 -28.03 -15.65
N VAL A 22 5.53 -28.39 -16.81
CA VAL A 22 6.27 -28.45 -18.08
C VAL A 22 6.79 -27.06 -18.44
N THR A 23 8.08 -26.97 -18.77
CA THR A 23 8.73 -25.76 -19.23
C THR A 23 8.70 -25.66 -20.77
N PRO A 24 8.78 -24.46 -21.36
CA PRO A 24 8.87 -23.14 -20.70
C PRO A 24 7.55 -22.68 -20.06
N ILE A 25 7.66 -21.94 -18.96
CA ILE A 25 6.52 -21.30 -18.29
C ILE A 25 6.58 -19.81 -18.57
N ALA A 26 5.53 -19.27 -19.17
CA ALA A 26 5.31 -17.85 -19.33
C ALA A 26 4.53 -17.30 -18.12
N TYR A 27 4.92 -16.13 -17.63
CA TYR A 27 4.25 -15.45 -16.53
C TYR A 27 3.59 -14.17 -17.03
N GLN A 28 2.49 -13.78 -16.41
CA GLN A 28 1.84 -12.48 -16.58
C GLN A 28 1.24 -12.05 -15.25
N TRP A 29 1.71 -10.94 -14.68
CA TRP A 29 1.12 -10.36 -13.50
C TRP A 29 -0.14 -9.54 -13.83
N GLN A 30 -1.09 -9.55 -12.90
CA GLN A 30 -2.32 -8.78 -12.95
C GLN A 30 -2.52 -8.01 -11.64
N LYS A 31 -3.03 -6.79 -11.75
CA LYS A 31 -3.58 -6.00 -10.64
C LYS A 31 -5.08 -5.90 -10.84
N ASP A 32 -5.85 -6.25 -9.82
CA ASP A 32 -7.33 -6.18 -9.81
C ASP A 32 -7.96 -6.89 -11.03
N GLY A 33 -7.33 -7.98 -11.48
CA GLY A 33 -7.76 -8.78 -12.62
C GLY A 33 -7.32 -8.26 -14.00
N VAL A 34 -6.64 -7.11 -14.08
CA VAL A 34 -6.15 -6.50 -15.32
C VAL A 34 -4.65 -6.75 -15.47
N ASN A 35 -4.20 -7.09 -16.67
CA ASN A 35 -2.77 -7.26 -16.96
C ASN A 35 -2.03 -5.95 -16.76
N ILE A 36 -0.92 -6.00 -16.03
CA ILE A 36 0.02 -4.89 -15.87
C ILE A 36 1.22 -5.07 -16.81
N SER A 37 1.79 -3.94 -17.25
CA SER A 37 2.97 -3.89 -18.10
C SER A 37 4.16 -3.32 -17.33
N ASP A 38 5.38 -3.70 -17.69
CA ASP A 38 6.57 -3.03 -17.18
C ASP A 38 6.53 -1.54 -17.55
N GLY A 39 7.00 -0.69 -16.64
CA GLY A 39 6.92 0.76 -16.73
C GLY A 39 6.18 1.38 -15.54
N GLY A 40 6.44 2.67 -15.29
CA GLY A 40 5.96 3.33 -14.07
C GLY A 40 6.49 2.61 -12.82
N PRO A 41 5.63 2.19 -11.89
CA PRO A 41 6.05 1.49 -10.66
C PRO A 41 6.37 0.00 -10.89
N TYR A 42 6.05 -0.59 -12.05
CA TYR A 42 6.11 -2.04 -12.26
C TYR A 42 7.37 -2.49 -13.01
N SER A 43 7.99 -3.56 -12.50
CA SER A 43 9.09 -4.28 -13.17
C SER A 43 9.02 -5.78 -12.93
N GLY A 44 9.36 -6.58 -13.94
CA GLY A 44 9.34 -8.05 -13.87
C GLY A 44 7.95 -8.65 -14.09
N VAL A 45 7.01 -7.94 -14.72
CA VAL A 45 5.61 -8.38 -14.89
C VAL A 45 5.46 -9.68 -15.71
N LEU A 46 6.47 -10.07 -16.48
CA LEU A 46 6.51 -11.32 -17.26
C LEU A 46 7.43 -12.39 -16.64
N THR A 47 7.82 -12.21 -15.37
CA THR A 47 8.68 -13.15 -14.65
C THR A 47 7.96 -13.74 -13.43
N ASN A 48 8.62 -14.67 -12.75
CA ASN A 48 8.14 -15.23 -11.48
C ASN A 48 8.23 -14.23 -10.31
N SER A 49 8.78 -13.02 -10.53
CA SER A 49 9.01 -11.99 -9.51
C SER A 49 8.59 -10.62 -10.02
N LEU A 50 7.52 -10.06 -9.45
CA LEU A 50 7.07 -8.70 -9.71
C LEU A 50 7.62 -7.77 -8.64
N THR A 51 8.27 -6.68 -9.04
CA THR A 51 8.63 -5.58 -8.15
C THR A 51 7.75 -4.37 -8.45
N VAL A 52 7.15 -3.82 -7.39
CA VAL A 52 6.42 -2.55 -7.41
C VAL A 52 7.25 -1.54 -6.62
N SER A 53 7.70 -0.46 -7.25
CA SER A 53 8.56 0.56 -6.65
C SER A 53 7.89 1.92 -6.57
N ASN A 54 8.40 2.78 -5.68
CA ASN A 54 7.86 4.12 -5.41
C ASN A 54 6.34 4.11 -5.23
N ILE A 55 5.89 3.17 -4.40
CA ILE A 55 4.49 2.84 -4.21
C ILE A 55 3.69 4.07 -3.73
N THR A 56 2.53 4.30 -4.32
CA THR A 56 1.52 5.28 -3.88
C THR A 56 0.21 4.55 -3.57
N ALA A 57 -0.80 5.28 -3.11
CA ALA A 57 -2.14 4.71 -2.90
C ALA A 57 -2.72 4.04 -4.17
N ALA A 58 -2.34 4.49 -5.38
CA ALA A 58 -2.80 3.90 -6.64
C ALA A 58 -2.34 2.44 -6.85
N GLU A 59 -1.23 2.06 -6.22
CA GLU A 59 -0.69 0.70 -6.29
C GLU A 59 -1.40 -0.26 -5.33
N ALA A 60 -2.20 0.22 -4.38
CA ALA A 60 -3.03 -0.62 -3.54
C ALA A 60 -3.96 -1.51 -4.38
N GLY A 61 -4.15 -2.77 -3.97
CA GLY A 61 -5.03 -3.69 -4.68
C GLY A 61 -4.61 -5.15 -4.63
N MET A 62 -5.26 -5.97 -5.44
CA MET A 62 -5.06 -7.42 -5.46
C MET A 62 -4.14 -7.83 -6.62
N TYR A 63 -2.98 -8.38 -6.28
CA TYR A 63 -1.99 -8.85 -7.25
C TYR A 63 -2.07 -10.37 -7.41
N ARG A 64 -2.08 -10.84 -8.65
CA ARG A 64 -1.96 -12.29 -8.95
C ARG A 64 -1.11 -12.50 -10.18
N CYS A 65 -0.55 -13.69 -10.30
CA CYS A 65 0.23 -14.10 -11.46
C CYS A 65 -0.52 -15.20 -12.22
N ILE A 66 -0.54 -15.10 -13.55
CA ILE A 66 -1.00 -16.16 -14.45
C ILE A 66 0.23 -16.87 -15.01
N ALA A 67 0.36 -18.16 -14.73
CA ALA A 67 1.39 -19.01 -15.31
C ALA A 67 0.80 -19.82 -16.47
N THR A 68 1.49 -19.85 -17.61
CA THR A 68 1.05 -20.55 -18.82
C THR A 68 2.15 -21.45 -19.37
N ASN A 69 1.80 -22.68 -19.74
CA ASN A 69 2.65 -23.58 -20.49
C ASN A 69 1.85 -24.33 -21.56
N SER A 70 2.46 -25.34 -22.19
CA SER A 70 1.81 -26.15 -23.23
C SER A 70 0.57 -26.93 -22.79
N CYS A 71 0.36 -27.11 -21.48
CA CYS A 71 -0.81 -27.78 -20.92
C CYS A 71 -1.96 -26.81 -20.61
N GLY A 72 -1.71 -25.49 -20.62
CA GLY A 72 -2.71 -24.46 -20.36
C GLY A 72 -2.22 -23.36 -19.42
N SER A 73 -3.18 -22.62 -18.86
CA SER A 73 -2.92 -21.50 -17.94
C SER A 73 -3.55 -21.76 -16.57
N SER A 74 -2.84 -21.35 -15.52
CA SER A 74 -3.34 -21.44 -14.14
C SER A 74 -3.05 -20.15 -13.37
N PRO A 75 -4.07 -19.54 -12.72
CA PRO A 75 -3.86 -18.38 -11.87
C PRO A 75 -3.28 -18.76 -10.51
N SER A 76 -2.46 -17.88 -9.95
CA SER A 76 -2.13 -17.88 -8.52
C SER A 76 -3.32 -17.44 -7.68
N THR A 77 -3.27 -17.68 -6.37
CA THR A 77 -4.09 -16.92 -5.41
C THR A 77 -3.74 -15.44 -5.52
N ALA A 78 -4.69 -14.57 -5.17
CA ALA A 78 -4.46 -13.13 -5.13
C ALA A 78 -3.82 -12.72 -3.79
N ALA A 79 -2.85 -11.82 -3.86
CA ALA A 79 -2.17 -11.22 -2.72
C ALA A 79 -2.53 -9.73 -2.65
N GLN A 80 -3.01 -9.29 -1.48
CA GLN A 80 -3.36 -7.88 -1.27
C GLN A 80 -2.10 -7.06 -1.00
N LEU A 81 -1.95 -5.94 -1.72
CA LEU A 81 -1.04 -4.86 -1.36
C LEU A 81 -1.86 -3.79 -0.63
N VAL A 82 -1.56 -3.58 0.65
CA VAL A 82 -2.10 -2.50 1.47
C VAL A 82 -1.03 -1.43 1.60
N ILE A 83 -1.41 -0.17 1.38
CA ILE A 83 -0.50 0.97 1.55
C ILE A 83 -0.86 1.62 2.87
N GLY A 84 0.02 1.47 3.86
CA GLY A 84 -0.12 2.15 5.13
C GLY A 84 0.23 3.62 4.94
N CYS A 85 -0.79 4.48 5.00
CA CYS A 85 -0.55 5.90 5.12
C CYS A 85 -0.72 6.37 6.55
N VAL A 86 0.25 7.14 7.04
CA VAL A 86 0.11 7.85 8.32
C VAL A 86 -0.96 8.94 8.27
N ALA A 87 -1.53 9.24 7.10
CA ALA A 87 -2.64 10.17 6.95
C ALA A 87 -4.00 9.48 6.70
N ASP A 88 -4.02 8.16 6.45
CA ASP A 88 -5.24 7.35 6.25
C ASP A 88 -5.69 6.85 7.62
N TYR A 89 -6.70 7.50 8.17
CA TYR A 89 -7.17 7.36 9.53
C TYR A 89 -8.63 6.90 9.59
N ASP A 90 -9.48 7.23 8.63
CA ASP A 90 -10.92 6.97 8.73
C ASP A 90 -11.64 6.87 7.37
N ASP A 91 -12.44 5.81 7.23
CA ASP A 91 -13.29 5.47 6.08
C ASP A 91 -14.61 6.27 6.02
N GLY A 92 -14.69 7.38 6.75
CA GLY A 92 -15.90 8.18 6.91
C GLY A 92 -16.91 7.61 7.92
N THR A 93 -16.57 6.55 8.66
CA THR A 93 -17.42 6.02 9.74
C THR A 93 -17.22 6.73 11.08
N GLY A 94 -16.16 7.53 11.22
CA GLY A 94 -15.77 8.18 12.48
C GLY A 94 -15.26 7.19 13.52
N THR A 95 -14.80 6.01 13.09
CA THR A 95 -14.30 4.96 13.99
C THR A 95 -12.79 4.83 13.96
N GLY A 96 -12.12 5.55 13.05
CA GLY A 96 -10.69 5.47 12.89
C GLY A 96 -10.26 4.22 12.12
N THR A 97 -11.07 3.81 11.15
CA THR A 97 -10.81 2.63 10.32
C THR A 97 -10.27 3.07 8.97
N PRO A 98 -8.99 2.81 8.64
CA PRO A 98 -8.39 3.19 7.35
C PRO A 98 -8.99 2.43 6.16
N ASP A 99 -9.18 3.08 5.00
CA ASP A 99 -9.72 2.45 3.78
C ASP A 99 -8.74 2.37 2.60
N GLY A 100 -7.50 2.86 2.80
CA GLY A 100 -6.47 2.94 1.76
C GLY A 100 -6.53 4.23 0.94
N GLY A 101 -7.46 5.13 1.24
CA GLY A 101 -7.57 6.48 0.69
C GLY A 101 -7.11 7.55 1.68
N VAL A 102 -6.82 8.74 1.16
CA VAL A 102 -6.63 9.94 1.98
C VAL A 102 -7.64 10.97 1.49
N THR A 103 -8.66 11.20 2.30
CA THR A 103 -9.86 11.99 2.01
C THR A 103 -10.17 12.94 3.16
N ILE A 104 -11.14 13.84 2.97
CA ILE A 104 -11.49 14.80 4.02
C ILE A 104 -11.93 14.13 5.34
N ASP A 105 -12.43 12.91 5.28
CA ASP A 105 -12.87 12.16 6.45
C ASP A 105 -11.70 11.83 7.38
N ASP A 106 -10.56 11.46 6.82
CA ASP A 106 -9.31 11.26 7.55
C ASP A 106 -8.86 12.51 8.29
N LEU A 107 -8.85 13.65 7.59
CA LEU A 107 -8.43 14.94 8.16
C LEU A 107 -9.35 15.34 9.31
N LEU A 108 -10.66 15.15 9.14
CA LEU A 108 -11.64 15.48 10.18
C LEU A 108 -11.47 14.58 11.40
N TYR A 109 -11.25 13.28 11.21
CA TYR A 109 -11.02 12.35 12.30
C TYR A 109 -9.71 12.64 13.04
N TYR A 110 -8.61 12.86 12.31
CA TYR A 110 -7.31 13.19 12.90
C TYR A 110 -7.37 14.48 13.73
N ILE A 111 -7.98 15.56 13.20
CA ILE A 111 -8.12 16.83 13.95
C ILE A 111 -8.90 16.62 15.26
N GLN A 112 -9.88 15.71 15.31
CA GLN A 112 -10.60 15.39 16.54
C GLN A 112 -9.68 14.72 17.57
N LEU A 113 -8.88 13.74 17.15
CA LEU A 113 -7.89 13.08 18.02
C LEU A 113 -6.85 14.08 18.54
N TRP A 114 -6.31 14.91 17.65
CA TRP A 114 -5.31 15.92 17.97
C TRP A 114 -5.82 16.92 19.01
N ARG A 115 -7.02 17.48 18.80
CA ARG A 115 -7.66 18.41 19.76
C ARG A 115 -7.96 17.76 21.11
N ALA A 116 -8.20 16.45 21.13
CA ALA A 116 -8.44 15.69 22.35
C ALA A 116 -7.14 15.30 23.09
N GLY A 117 -5.96 15.56 22.50
CA GLY A 117 -4.69 15.05 23.02
C GLY A 117 -4.65 13.52 23.06
N ASN A 118 -5.35 12.87 22.14
CA ASN A 118 -5.42 11.41 22.08
C ASN A 118 -4.08 10.85 21.58
N ALA A 119 -3.53 9.85 22.26
CA ALA A 119 -2.26 9.20 21.87
C ALA A 119 -2.26 8.63 20.44
N GLY A 120 -3.43 8.38 19.85
CA GLY A 120 -3.56 8.03 18.43
C GLY A 120 -3.19 9.16 17.47
N ALA A 121 -2.99 10.40 17.94
CA ALA A 121 -2.53 11.53 17.13
C ALA A 121 -1.04 11.89 17.35
N ASP A 122 -0.34 11.21 18.27
CA ASP A 122 1.10 11.33 18.49
C ASP A 122 1.82 10.49 17.42
N ILE A 123 2.29 11.17 16.38
CA ILE A 123 2.85 10.58 15.16
C ILE A 123 4.19 11.19 14.75
N ASP A 124 4.64 12.32 15.32
CA ASP A 124 5.95 12.91 15.01
C ASP A 124 6.53 13.75 16.15
N ASP A 125 7.85 13.60 16.36
CA ASP A 125 8.66 14.25 17.39
C ASP A 125 9.26 15.60 16.93
N GLY A 126 8.75 16.17 15.83
CA GLY A 126 9.30 17.38 15.18
C GLY A 126 10.47 17.11 14.25
N SER A 127 10.87 15.84 14.05
CA SER A 127 11.89 15.47 13.07
C SER A 127 11.34 15.35 11.64
N SER A 128 10.01 15.33 11.47
CA SER A 128 9.35 14.99 10.21
C SER A 128 9.68 13.58 9.69
N THR A 129 10.01 12.66 10.59
CA THR A 129 10.31 11.26 10.25
C THR A 129 9.21 10.29 10.66
N GLY A 130 8.15 10.77 11.33
CA GLY A 130 7.03 9.94 11.77
C GLY A 130 7.34 9.14 13.03
N VAL A 131 8.12 9.71 13.94
CA VAL A 131 8.53 9.07 15.19
C VAL A 131 7.76 9.70 16.36
N PRO A 132 6.89 8.96 17.08
CA PRO A 132 6.16 9.48 18.24
C PRO A 132 7.06 9.77 19.45
N ASP A 133 6.73 10.80 20.25
CA ASP A 133 7.49 11.20 21.45
C ASP A 133 6.69 11.13 22.77
N GLY A 134 5.42 10.75 22.70
CA GLY A 134 4.50 10.69 23.85
C GLY A 134 3.70 11.98 24.06
N GLY A 135 3.88 13.01 23.24
CA GLY A 135 3.15 14.26 23.25
C GLY A 135 2.30 14.44 21.98
N VAL A 136 1.10 15.00 22.14
CA VAL A 136 0.29 15.46 20.99
C VAL A 136 0.47 16.97 20.89
N THR A 137 1.31 17.42 19.97
CA THR A 137 1.74 18.80 19.81
C THR A 137 1.54 19.29 18.36
N ILE A 138 1.98 20.51 18.05
CA ILE A 138 1.81 21.07 16.71
C ILE A 138 2.63 20.31 15.67
N ASP A 139 3.71 19.66 16.08
CA ASP A 139 4.61 18.93 15.19
C ASP A 139 3.89 17.73 14.55
N ASP A 140 3.08 17.00 15.33
CA ASP A 140 2.22 15.92 14.82
C ASP A 140 1.24 16.40 13.76
N LEU A 141 0.58 17.54 13.99
CA LEU A 141 -0.39 18.11 13.06
C LEU A 141 0.28 18.55 11.76
N LEU A 142 1.47 19.15 11.86
CA LEU A 142 2.23 19.56 10.68
C LEU A 142 2.69 18.34 9.88
N TYR A 143 3.18 17.29 10.54
CA TYR A 143 3.56 16.05 9.90
C TYR A 143 2.35 15.40 9.21
N TYR A 144 1.21 15.29 9.89
CA TYR A 144 -0.03 14.77 9.32
C TYR A 144 -0.42 15.51 8.04
N LEU A 145 -0.47 16.85 8.07
CA LEU A 145 -0.91 17.65 6.93
C LEU A 145 0.02 17.51 5.72
N VAL A 146 1.34 17.39 5.93
CA VAL A 146 2.29 17.12 4.85
C VAL A 146 2.00 15.77 4.18
N ARG A 147 1.68 14.75 4.97
CA ARG A 147 1.37 13.40 4.46
C ARG A 147 -0.02 13.35 3.82
N TYR A 148 -0.96 14.12 4.34
CA TYR A 148 -2.29 14.31 3.80
C TYR A 148 -2.26 14.94 2.40
N ASP A 149 -1.56 16.07 2.24
CA ASP A 149 -1.43 16.79 0.96
C ASP A 149 -0.68 15.97 -0.11
N ALA A 150 0.17 15.03 0.33
CA ALA A 150 0.81 14.10 -0.57
C ALA A 150 -0.13 13.00 -1.11
N GLY A 151 -1.34 12.84 -0.54
CA GLY A 151 -2.19 11.68 -0.79
C GLY A 151 -1.52 10.36 -0.38
N CYS A 152 -0.57 10.46 0.54
CA CYS A 152 0.55 9.57 0.81
C CYS A 152 1.77 9.62 -0.15
#